data_AF-A0A0P9A139-F1
#
_entry.id   AF-A0A0P9A139-F1
#
_cell.length_a   1.000
_cell.length_b   1.000
_cell.length_c   1.000
_cell.angle_alpha   90.00
_cell.angle_beta   90.00
_cell.angle_gamma   90.00
#
_symmetry.space_group_name_H-M   'P 1'
#
loop_
_entity.id
_entity.type
_entity.pdbx_description
1 polymer ?
#
loop_
_entity_poly.entity_id
_entity_poly.type
_entity_poly.pdbx_seq_one_letter_code
_entity_poly.pdbx_strand_id
1 'polypeptide(L)'
;MKSFILVVNLFLITSPIRAQTRPPCRDACITLYNPVCGETLIKGKVLRCEFGNSCFMAASSCVHRINWHQTDLDSCRPAQNTEKCNKYKM
;
A
#
# COMPACT_ATOMS: atom_id res chain seq x y z
N MET A 1 8.96 28.39 -45.22
CA MET A 1 8.77 27.01 -44.69
C MET A 1 9.70 26.65 -43.51
N LYS A 2 10.43 27.60 -42.88
CA LYS A 2 11.26 27.32 -41.69
C LYS A 2 10.60 27.78 -40.38
N SER A 3 9.72 28.79 -40.46
CA SER A 3 9.05 29.38 -39.29
C SER A 3 7.99 28.46 -38.65
N PHE A 4 7.25 27.69 -39.44
CA PHE A 4 6.20 26.79 -38.95
C PHE A 4 6.72 25.62 -38.08
N ILE A 5 7.98 25.21 -38.26
CA ILE A 5 8.57 24.08 -37.53
C ILE A 5 8.89 24.46 -36.07
N LEU A 6 9.18 25.74 -35.81
CA LEU A 6 9.53 26.20 -34.46
C LEU A 6 8.31 26.26 -33.52
N VAL A 7 7.13 26.58 -34.06
CA VAL A 7 5.90 26.74 -33.25
C VAL A 7 5.36 25.39 -32.76
N VAL A 8 5.49 24.35 -33.58
CA VAL A 8 5.02 22.99 -33.24
C VAL A 8 5.84 22.36 -32.12
N ASN A 9 7.15 22.61 -32.07
CA ASN A 9 8.02 22.10 -31.01
C ASN A 9 7.76 22.78 -29.65
N LEU A 10 7.27 24.03 -29.64
CA LEU A 10 6.97 24.75 -28.41
C LEU A 10 5.71 24.21 -27.70
N PHE A 11 4.75 23.68 -28.45
CA PHE A 11 3.49 23.14 -27.90
C PHE A 11 3.62 21.74 -27.28
N LEU A 12 4.69 20.99 -27.60
CA LEU A 12 4.88 19.64 -27.05
C LEU A 12 5.51 19.62 -25.64
N ILE A 13 6.00 20.76 -25.15
CA ILE A 13 6.73 20.85 -23.88
C ILE A 13 5.81 21.19 -22.69
N THR A 14 4.58 21.65 -22.95
CA THR A 14 3.63 22.07 -21.92
C THR A 14 2.63 20.97 -21.56
N SER A 15 3.13 19.80 -21.18
CA SER A 15 2.28 18.83 -20.48
C SER A 15 2.09 19.32 -19.03
N PRO A 16 0.87 19.63 -18.56
CA PRO A 16 0.67 19.94 -17.14
C PRO A 16 0.98 18.67 -16.34
N ILE A 17 2.02 18.71 -15.51
CA ILE A 17 2.32 17.67 -14.53
C ILE A 17 1.20 17.74 -13.48
N ARG A 18 0.15 16.93 -13.67
CA ARG A 18 -0.87 16.75 -12.64
C ARG A 18 -0.23 15.96 -11.51
N ALA A 19 0.20 16.67 -10.46
CA ALA A 19 0.60 16.05 -9.20
C ALA A 19 -0.61 15.27 -8.65
N GLN A 20 -0.60 13.95 -8.83
CA GLN A 20 -1.57 13.07 -8.20
C GLN A 20 -1.22 12.98 -6.71
N THR A 21 -1.73 13.93 -5.91
CA THR A 21 -1.72 13.77 -4.45
C THR A 21 -2.74 12.70 -4.11
N ARG A 22 -2.26 11.52 -3.70
CA ARG A 22 -3.15 10.49 -3.15
C ARG A 22 -3.78 11.07 -1.87
N PRO A 23 -5.08 10.84 -1.63
CA PRO A 23 -5.69 11.22 -0.36
C PRO A 23 -4.91 10.58 0.80
N PRO A 24 -4.82 11.26 1.96
CA PRO A 24 -4.16 10.71 3.13
C PRO A 24 -4.83 9.39 3.54
N CYS A 25 -4.02 8.47 4.06
CA CYS A 25 -4.52 7.19 4.55
C CYS A 25 -5.46 7.39 5.72
N ARG A 26 -6.63 6.73 5.68
CA ARG A 26 -7.52 6.66 6.83
C ARG A 26 -6.97 5.60 7.78
N ASP A 27 -6.44 6.05 8.92
CA ASP A 27 -5.82 5.25 9.97
C ASP A 27 -6.69 5.13 11.23
N ALA A 28 -7.80 5.86 11.29
CA ALA A 28 -8.79 5.74 12.36
C ALA A 28 -9.56 4.40 12.25
N CYS A 29 -9.17 3.43 13.07
CA CYS A 29 -9.82 2.14 13.20
C CYS A 29 -10.50 1.99 14.56
N ILE A 30 -11.64 1.30 14.59
CA ILE A 30 -12.26 0.87 15.84
C ILE A 30 -11.38 -0.19 16.52
N THR A 31 -11.40 -0.21 17.85
CA THR A 31 -10.61 -1.15 18.67
C THR A 31 -11.27 -2.52 18.84
N LEU A 32 -12.34 -2.81 18.07
CA LEU A 32 -12.97 -4.12 18.06
C LEU A 32 -11.99 -5.17 17.52
N TYR A 33 -11.67 -6.16 18.35
CA TYR A 33 -10.78 -7.26 17.97
C TYR A 33 -11.56 -8.30 17.15
N ASN A 34 -11.15 -8.48 15.89
CA ASN A 34 -11.66 -9.47 14.96
C ASN A 34 -10.52 -9.87 13.99
N PRO A 35 -9.60 -10.74 14.42
CA PRO A 35 -8.29 -10.88 13.81
C PRO A 35 -8.36 -11.40 12.38
N VAL A 36 -7.45 -10.90 11.54
CA VAL A 36 -7.30 -11.33 10.14
C VAL A 36 -5.84 -11.64 9.84
N CYS A 37 -5.58 -12.64 8.99
CA CYS A 37 -4.24 -12.91 8.48
C CYS A 37 -4.06 -12.21 7.13
N GLY A 38 -3.05 -11.35 7.03
CA GLY A 38 -2.62 -10.73 5.79
C GLY A 38 -1.35 -11.39 5.28
N GLU A 39 -1.34 -11.83 4.02
CA GLU A 39 -0.18 -12.36 3.31
C GLU A 39 0.34 -11.35 2.28
N THR A 40 1.65 -11.19 2.18
CA THR A 40 2.26 -10.39 1.11
C THR A 40 3.67 -10.89 0.77
N LEU A 41 4.23 -10.39 -0.32
CA LEU A 41 5.59 -10.67 -0.76
C LEU A 41 6.50 -9.48 -0.47
N ILE A 42 7.41 -9.63 0.49
CA ILE A 42 8.45 -8.64 0.79
C ILE A 42 9.80 -9.21 0.36
N LYS A 43 10.44 -8.56 -0.63
CA LYS A 43 11.76 -8.99 -1.17
C LYS A 43 11.76 -10.47 -1.61
N GLY A 44 10.68 -10.91 -2.26
CA GLY A 44 10.54 -12.28 -2.76
C GLY A 44 10.25 -13.34 -1.68
N LYS A 45 10.04 -12.93 -0.42
CA LYS A 45 9.66 -13.83 0.67
C LYS A 45 8.22 -13.57 1.10
N VAL A 46 7.47 -14.65 1.27
CA VAL A 46 6.12 -14.59 1.84
C VAL A 46 6.22 -14.13 3.30
N LEU A 47 5.49 -13.07 3.62
CA LEU A 47 5.32 -12.55 4.97
C LEU A 47 3.83 -12.64 5.31
N ARG A 48 3.52 -13.29 6.42
CA ARG A 48 2.17 -13.41 6.96
C ARG A 48 2.10 -12.71 8.29
N CYS A 49 1.15 -11.80 8.45
CA CYS A 49 0.98 -11.02 9.67
C CYS A 49 -0.48 -11.05 10.11
N GLU A 50 -0.71 -11.31 11.39
CA GLU A 50 -2.02 -11.13 12.01
C GLU A 50 -2.24 -9.65 12.34
N PHE A 51 -3.40 -9.14 11.94
CA PHE A 51 -3.89 -7.81 12.28
C PHE A 51 -5.06 -7.94 13.25
N GLY A 52 -5.20 -6.98 14.16
CA GLY A 52 -6.29 -7.00 15.15
C GLY A 52 -7.68 -6.94 14.51
N ASN A 53 -7.79 -6.34 13.32
CA ASN A 53 -8.95 -6.42 12.44
C ASN A 53 -8.62 -6.01 11.00
N SER A 54 -9.60 -6.13 10.11
CA SER A 54 -9.47 -5.76 8.70
C SER A 54 -9.21 -4.27 8.46
N CYS A 55 -9.65 -3.39 9.37
CA CYS A 55 -9.34 -1.95 9.27
C CYS A 55 -7.85 -1.70 9.47
N PHE A 56 -7.24 -2.28 10.51
CA PHE A 56 -5.80 -2.15 10.74
C PHE A 56 -4.97 -2.71 9.59
N MET A 57 -5.42 -3.81 8.97
CA MET A 57 -4.80 -4.35 7.75
C MET A 57 -4.89 -3.38 6.58
N ALA A 58 -6.06 -2.78 6.34
CA ALA A 58 -6.27 -1.81 5.27
C ALA A 58 -5.48 -0.50 5.49
N ALA A 59 -5.42 -0.02 6.73
CA ALA A 59 -4.60 1.13 7.12
C ALA A 59 -3.12 0.84 6.83
N SER A 60 -2.62 -0.33 7.27
CA SER A 60 -1.28 -0.82 6.98
C SER A 60 -0.98 -0.84 5.48
N SER A 61 -1.91 -1.38 4.68
CA SER A 61 -1.80 -1.38 3.22
C SER A 61 -1.58 0.00 2.64
N CYS A 62 -2.33 0.99 3.12
CA CYS A 62 -2.23 2.36 2.62
C CYS A 62 -0.91 3.03 3.01
N VAL A 63 -0.56 3.03 4.30
CA VAL A 63 0.61 3.78 4.81
C VAL A 63 1.93 3.15 4.35
N HIS A 64 2.02 1.81 4.40
CA HIS A 64 3.24 1.11 4.03
C HIS A 64 3.30 0.77 2.54
N ARG A 65 2.24 1.07 1.77
CA ARG A 65 2.11 0.72 0.35
C ARG A 65 2.29 -0.78 0.11
N ILE A 66 1.72 -1.58 1.00
CA ILE A 66 1.75 -3.04 0.94
C ILE A 66 0.41 -3.54 0.44
N ASN A 67 0.44 -4.46 -0.52
CA ASN A 67 -0.77 -5.16 -0.92
C ASN A 67 -0.91 -6.42 -0.06
N TRP A 68 -1.74 -6.34 0.99
CA TRP A 68 -2.06 -7.49 1.82
C TRP A 68 -3.18 -8.29 1.16
N HIS A 69 -2.94 -9.58 0.97
CA HIS A 69 -3.96 -10.54 0.59
C HIS A 69 -4.49 -11.21 1.85
N GLN A 70 -5.77 -11.03 2.17
CA GLN A 70 -6.36 -11.70 3.33
C GLN A 70 -6.41 -13.21 3.08
N THR A 71 -5.91 -14.00 4.02
CA THR A 71 -5.95 -15.46 4.01
C THR A 71 -6.66 -15.98 5.25
N ASP A 72 -6.81 -17.30 5.33
CA ASP A 72 -7.32 -17.95 6.54
C ASP A 72 -6.44 -17.61 7.75
N LEU A 73 -7.05 -17.36 8.91
CA LEU A 73 -6.36 -16.97 10.12
C LEU A 73 -5.30 -18.00 10.55
N ASP A 74 -5.54 -19.29 10.30
CA ASP A 74 -4.60 -20.36 10.63
C ASP A 74 -3.33 -20.31 9.78
N SER A 75 -3.34 -19.62 8.63
CA SER A 75 -2.13 -19.41 7.81
C SER A 75 -1.06 -18.58 8.51
N CYS A 76 -1.46 -17.76 9.48
CA CYS A 76 -0.57 -16.96 10.32
C CYS A 76 -0.01 -17.74 11.52
N ARG A 77 -0.38 -19.02 11.69
CA ARG A 77 0.03 -19.88 12.80
C ARG A 77 1.00 -20.98 12.33
N PRO A 78 2.08 -21.28 13.08
CA PRO A 78 2.56 -20.55 14.27
C PRO A 78 3.02 -19.13 13.91
N ALA A 79 3.09 -18.24 14.89
CA ALA A 79 3.47 -16.85 14.67
C ALA A 79 4.89 -16.77 14.07
N GLN A 80 4.98 -16.51 12.77
CA GLN A 80 6.26 -16.34 12.07
C GLN A 80 6.56 -14.86 11.86
N ASN A 81 7.84 -14.50 11.89
CA ASN A 81 8.30 -13.15 11.51
C ASN A 81 7.63 -12.00 12.29
N THR A 82 7.30 -12.19 13.58
CA THR A 82 6.62 -11.20 14.44
C THR A 82 7.33 -9.85 14.48
N GLU A 83 8.66 -9.82 14.55
CA GLU A 83 9.45 -8.60 14.50
C GLU A 83 9.23 -7.82 13.18
N LYS A 84 9.21 -8.52 12.04
CA LYS A 84 8.91 -7.90 10.74
C LYS A 84 7.47 -7.43 10.68
N CYS A 85 6.53 -8.18 11.24
CA CYS A 85 5.14 -7.78 11.29
C CYS A 85 4.91 -6.53 12.15
N ASN A 86 5.64 -6.37 13.26
CA ASN A 86 5.50 -5.20 14.13
C ASN A 86 5.83 -3.90 13.40
N LYS A 87 6.70 -3.93 12.38
CA LYS A 87 6.98 -2.77 11.53
C LYS A 87 5.76 -2.29 10.72
N TYR A 88 4.81 -3.18 10.47
CA TYR A 88 3.66 -2.95 9.60
C TYR A 88 2.33 -2.98 10.34
N LYS A 89 2.35 -3.17 11.66
CA LYS A 89 1.16 -3.09 12.51
C LYS A 89 0.83 -1.62 12.78
N MET A 90 -0.46 -1.34 12.73
CA MET A 90 -1.09 -0.06 13.05
C MET A 90 -1.77 -0.16 14.42
#